data_AF-A0A6P0YYC9-F1
#
_entry.id   AF-A0A6P0YYC9-F1
#
_cell.length_a   1.000
_cell.length_b   1.000
_cell.length_c   1.000
_cell.angle_alpha   90.00
_cell.angle_beta   90.00
_cell.angle_gamma   90.00
#
_symmetry.space_group_name_H-M   'P 1'
#
loop_
_entity.id
_entity.type
_entity.pdbx_description
1 polymer ?
#
loop_
_entity_poly.entity_id
_entity_poly.type
_entity_poly.pdbx_seq_one_letter_code
_entity_poly.pdbx_strand_id
1 'polypeptide(L)'
;MTDSNDLTAANLASTDPNIPPEFWQGIDQFNQGEFYACHDTLEAIWMEAIEPDRTFYQGILQIAVGLYHLGNHNWRGCLTLLGEGIRRLGPYQPDYFTVEVTPLVTTAQLLLQTLQQAGPEGTEAIATHIHAHYPHSSQVATAPTPKNTDTLLHKERPKNEQPQDKLPQGELPQGELRSPVITRIISK
;
A
#
# COMPACT_ATOMS: atom_id res chain seq x y z
N MET A 1 -6.33 -49.87 -8.59
CA MET A 1 -5.60 -49.17 -9.66
C MET A 1 -6.16 -47.77 -9.70
N THR A 2 -5.35 -46.81 -9.29
CA THR A 2 -5.56 -45.36 -9.44
C THR A 2 -5.79 -45.07 -10.94
N ASP A 3 -6.52 -44.02 -11.32
CA ASP A 3 -5.92 -42.69 -11.32
C ASP A 3 -6.93 -41.57 -11.05
N SER A 4 -6.56 -40.81 -10.03
CA SER A 4 -7.00 -39.47 -9.72
C SER A 4 -6.66 -38.52 -10.84
N ASN A 5 -7.62 -37.69 -11.26
CA ASN A 5 -7.31 -36.31 -11.62
C ASN A 5 -8.56 -35.43 -11.49
N ASP A 6 -9.08 -35.36 -10.27
CA ASP A 6 -9.98 -34.29 -9.85
C ASP A 6 -9.11 -33.16 -9.29
N LEU A 7 -8.54 -32.36 -10.20
CA LEU A 7 -7.88 -31.10 -9.87
C LEU A 7 -8.92 -30.00 -10.04
N THR A 8 -9.69 -29.77 -8.97
CA THR A 8 -10.56 -28.61 -8.82
C THR A 8 -9.82 -27.32 -9.14
N ALA A 9 -10.53 -26.36 -9.76
CA ALA A 9 -10.10 -25.09 -10.35
C ALA A 9 -9.39 -24.06 -9.42
N ALA A 10 -8.74 -24.50 -8.34
CA ALA A 10 -8.08 -23.64 -7.36
C ALA A 10 -6.59 -23.36 -7.66
N ASN A 11 -5.96 -24.04 -8.62
CA ASN A 11 -4.49 -24.06 -8.75
C ASN A 11 -3.91 -23.28 -9.96
N LEU A 12 -4.64 -22.31 -10.51
CA LEU A 12 -4.14 -21.41 -11.56
C LEU A 12 -3.65 -20.06 -10.99
N ALA A 13 -3.06 -20.07 -9.79
CA ALA A 13 -2.24 -18.96 -9.32
C ALA A 13 -0.78 -19.28 -9.68
N SER A 14 -0.38 -18.82 -10.86
CA SER A 14 1.00 -18.44 -11.22
C SER A 14 2.11 -19.48 -11.00
N THR A 15 2.22 -20.46 -11.92
CA THR A 15 3.36 -21.38 -12.03
C THR A 15 4.54 -20.77 -12.82
N ASP A 16 4.79 -19.46 -12.72
CA ASP A 16 6.04 -18.88 -13.25
C ASP A 16 7.15 -19.10 -12.21
N PRO A 17 8.13 -19.98 -12.46
CA PRO A 17 9.20 -20.25 -11.50
C PRO A 17 10.10 -19.03 -11.22
N ASN A 18 9.95 -17.94 -11.97
CA ASN A 18 10.73 -16.72 -11.78
C ASN A 18 10.11 -15.75 -10.77
N ILE A 19 8.86 -15.97 -10.33
CA ILE A 19 8.23 -15.13 -9.31
C ILE A 19 8.44 -15.79 -7.95
N PRO A 20 9.12 -15.12 -6.98
CA PRO A 20 9.31 -15.67 -5.65
C PRO A 20 7.96 -16.00 -4.98
N PRO A 21 7.79 -17.14 -4.31
CA PRO A 21 6.55 -17.47 -3.62
C PRO A 21 6.18 -16.44 -2.54
N GLU A 22 7.18 -15.79 -1.93
CA GLU A 22 7.02 -14.70 -0.96
C GLU A 22 6.29 -13.50 -1.57
N PHE A 23 6.40 -13.27 -2.89
CA PHE A 23 5.63 -12.22 -3.55
C PHE A 23 4.13 -12.47 -3.37
N TRP A 24 3.66 -13.66 -3.72
CA TRP A 24 2.25 -14.03 -3.60
C TRP A 24 1.77 -14.04 -2.16
N GLN A 25 2.61 -14.51 -1.23
CA GLN A 25 2.34 -14.40 0.19
C GLN A 25 2.15 -12.93 0.63
N GLY A 26 3.02 -12.03 0.17
CA GLY A 26 2.89 -10.59 0.44
C GLY A 26 1.60 -10.00 -0.12
N ILE A 27 1.18 -10.40 -1.32
CA ILE A 27 -0.10 -9.96 -1.89
C ILE A 27 -1.29 -10.49 -1.09
N ASP A 28 -1.26 -11.75 -0.64
CA ASP A 28 -2.32 -12.31 0.20
C ASP A 28 -2.41 -11.63 1.57
N GLN A 29 -1.28 -11.30 2.19
CA GLN A 29 -1.22 -10.51 3.42
C GLN A 29 -1.80 -9.10 3.21
N PHE A 30 -1.43 -8.43 2.11
CA PHE A 30 -2.00 -7.12 1.77
C PHE A 30 -3.53 -7.20 1.65
N ASN A 31 -4.03 -8.18 0.90
CA ASN A 31 -5.45 -8.38 0.68
C ASN A 31 -6.24 -8.68 1.96
N GLN A 32 -5.58 -9.23 2.97
CA GLN A 32 -6.15 -9.48 4.29
C GLN A 32 -6.06 -8.27 5.24
N GLY A 33 -5.34 -7.21 4.85
CA GLY A 33 -5.09 -6.05 5.71
C GLY A 33 -3.92 -6.26 6.69
N GLU A 34 -3.13 -7.32 6.53
CA GLU A 34 -1.94 -7.63 7.35
C GLU A 34 -0.73 -6.81 6.87
N PHE A 35 -0.87 -5.49 6.85
CA PHE A 35 0.04 -4.61 6.12
C PHE A 35 1.50 -4.65 6.61
N TYR A 36 1.73 -4.85 7.92
CA TYR A 36 3.08 -4.99 8.46
C TYR A 36 3.74 -6.33 8.05
N ALA A 37 2.96 -7.42 8.06
CA ALA A 37 3.45 -8.72 7.59
C ALA A 37 3.76 -8.71 6.08
N CYS A 38 2.91 -8.03 5.31
CA CYS A 38 3.12 -7.75 3.89
C CYS A 38 4.44 -6.99 3.66
N HIS A 39 4.68 -5.93 4.44
CA HIS A 39 5.95 -5.19 4.39
C HIS A 39 7.15 -6.11 4.61
N ASP A 40 7.18 -6.87 5.70
CA ASP A 40 8.33 -7.72 6.06
C ASP A 40 8.58 -8.80 4.99
N THR A 41 7.52 -9.39 4.47
CA THR A 41 7.59 -10.43 3.44
C THR A 41 8.12 -9.87 2.12
N LEU A 42 7.64 -8.69 1.69
CA LEU A 42 8.09 -8.06 0.46
C LEU A 42 9.49 -7.42 0.59
N GLU A 43 9.88 -6.96 1.77
CA GLU A 43 11.23 -6.42 2.03
C GLU A 43 12.30 -7.49 1.76
N ALA A 44 12.05 -8.73 2.19
CA ALA A 44 12.98 -9.85 2.00
C ALA A 44 13.32 -10.09 0.52
N ILE A 45 12.32 -10.07 -0.37
CA ILE A 45 12.55 -10.25 -1.81
C ILE A 45 13.01 -8.97 -2.50
N TRP A 46 12.62 -7.79 -2.01
CA TRP A 46 13.04 -6.51 -2.56
C TRP A 46 14.55 -6.29 -2.44
N MET A 47 15.16 -6.72 -1.34
CA MET A 47 16.59 -6.57 -1.09
C MET A 47 17.46 -7.27 -2.15
N GLU A 48 17.00 -8.42 -2.64
CA GLU A 48 17.70 -9.26 -3.62
C GLU A 48 17.22 -9.02 -5.07
N ALA A 49 16.08 -8.33 -5.25
CA ALA A 49 15.50 -8.08 -6.56
C ALA A 49 16.35 -7.13 -7.42
N ILE A 50 16.25 -7.34 -8.74
CA ILE A 50 16.75 -6.43 -9.77
C ILE A 50 15.58 -5.70 -10.45
N GLU A 51 15.89 -4.64 -11.20
CA GLU A 51 14.87 -3.98 -12.01
C GLU A 51 14.39 -4.91 -13.14
N PRO A 52 13.10 -4.87 -13.51
CA PRO A 52 12.08 -3.94 -13.01
C PRO A 52 11.34 -4.39 -11.73
N ASP A 53 11.53 -5.63 -11.25
CA ASP A 53 10.78 -6.17 -10.11
C ASP A 53 11.05 -5.42 -8.81
N ARG A 54 12.30 -5.00 -8.60
CA ARG A 54 12.71 -4.26 -7.41
C ARG A 54 11.86 -3.01 -7.18
N THR A 55 11.68 -2.18 -8.20
CA THR A 55 10.86 -0.96 -8.06
C THR A 55 9.38 -1.30 -7.85
N PHE A 56 8.88 -2.38 -8.46
CA PHE A 56 7.51 -2.84 -8.27
C PHE A 56 7.24 -3.29 -6.82
N TYR A 57 8.07 -4.20 -6.30
CA TYR A 57 7.98 -4.66 -4.90
C TYR A 57 8.05 -3.48 -3.93
N GLN A 58 8.98 -2.55 -4.18
CA GLN A 58 9.10 -1.34 -3.39
C GLN A 58 7.82 -0.49 -3.40
N GLY A 59 7.13 -0.42 -4.54
CA GLY A 59 5.85 0.29 -4.63
C GLY A 59 4.78 -0.31 -3.73
N ILE A 60 4.59 -1.64 -3.78
CA ILE A 60 3.58 -2.33 -2.97
C ILE A 60 3.92 -2.25 -1.48
N LEU A 61 5.17 -2.53 -1.09
CA LEU A 61 5.58 -2.50 0.31
C LEU A 61 5.44 -1.10 0.92
N GLN A 62 5.70 -0.04 0.14
CA GLN A 62 5.47 1.35 0.58
C GLN A 62 3.99 1.66 0.79
N ILE A 63 3.09 1.18 -0.09
CA ILE A 63 1.65 1.32 0.15
C ILE A 63 1.25 0.56 1.42
N ALA A 64 1.73 -0.67 1.60
CA ALA A 64 1.45 -1.49 2.78
C ALA A 64 1.87 -0.76 4.07
N VAL A 65 3.13 -0.33 4.18
CA VAL A 65 3.59 0.38 5.37
C VAL A 65 2.89 1.73 5.55
N GLY A 66 2.50 2.42 4.48
CA GLY A 66 1.66 3.62 4.54
C GLY A 66 0.30 3.37 5.20
N LEU A 67 -0.33 2.23 4.91
CA LEU A 67 -1.59 1.82 5.53
C LEU A 67 -1.41 1.37 6.99
N TYR A 68 -0.29 0.75 7.32
CA TYR A 68 0.09 0.49 8.70
C TYR A 68 0.27 1.79 9.50
N HIS A 69 0.89 2.82 8.92
CA HIS A 69 1.00 4.15 9.54
C HIS A 69 -0.37 4.80 9.77
N LEU A 70 -1.33 4.59 8.86
CA LEU A 70 -2.70 5.07 9.02
C LEU A 70 -3.38 4.45 10.25
N GLY A 71 -3.26 3.13 10.44
CA GLY A 71 -3.79 2.44 11.62
C GLY A 71 -3.19 2.93 12.95
N ASN A 72 -1.95 3.46 12.91
CA ASN A 72 -1.28 4.06 14.05
C ASN A 72 -1.49 5.59 14.17
N HIS A 73 -2.43 6.15 13.40
CA HIS A 73 -2.73 7.58 13.34
C HIS A 73 -1.53 8.46 12.98
N ASN A 74 -0.53 7.88 12.31
CA ASN A 74 0.63 8.61 11.81
C ASN A 74 0.33 9.17 10.41
N TRP A 75 -0.38 10.30 10.40
CA TRP A 75 -0.81 10.99 9.18
C TRP A 75 0.36 11.29 8.23
N ARG A 76 1.43 11.90 8.74
CA ARG A 76 2.57 12.32 7.91
C ARG A 76 3.28 11.12 7.27
N GLY A 77 3.54 10.07 8.04
CA GLY A 77 4.16 8.84 7.53
C GLY A 77 3.29 8.17 6.47
N CYS A 78 1.98 8.11 6.69
CA CYS A 78 1.03 7.58 5.73
C CYS A 78 1.07 8.34 4.40
N LEU A 79 0.98 9.69 4.42
CA LEU A 79 1.02 10.51 3.21
C LEU A 79 2.30 10.31 2.40
N THR A 80 3.45 10.33 3.07
CA THR A 80 4.76 10.16 2.42
C THR A 80 4.83 8.82 1.69
N LEU A 81 4.51 7.73 2.39
CA LEU A 81 4.66 6.37 1.87
C LEU A 81 3.63 6.05 0.78
N LEU A 82 2.37 6.48 0.93
CA LEU A 82 1.37 6.36 -0.12
C LEU A 82 1.81 7.10 -1.39
N GLY A 83 2.26 8.36 -1.26
CA GLY A 83 2.72 9.16 -2.39
C GLY A 83 3.91 8.54 -3.14
N GLU A 84 4.89 8.01 -2.40
CA GLU A 84 6.03 7.32 -3.00
C GLU A 84 5.66 6.01 -3.68
N GLY A 85 4.85 5.17 -3.01
CA GLY A 85 4.38 3.90 -3.55
C GLY A 85 3.59 4.08 -4.84
N ILE A 86 2.64 5.03 -4.85
CA ILE A 86 1.87 5.42 -6.05
C ILE A 86 2.79 5.80 -7.22
N ARG A 87 3.79 6.66 -6.95
CA ARG A 87 4.73 7.10 -7.98
C ARG A 87 5.54 5.94 -8.57
N ARG A 88 5.93 4.97 -7.73
CA ARG A 88 6.69 3.79 -8.17
C ARG A 88 5.85 2.81 -8.97
N LEU A 89 4.59 2.61 -8.60
CA LEU A 89 3.68 1.69 -9.30
C LEU A 89 3.12 2.27 -10.60
N GLY A 90 3.15 3.59 -10.78
CA GLY A 90 2.63 4.27 -11.98
C GLY A 90 3.04 3.63 -13.32
N PRO A 91 4.34 3.34 -13.56
CA PRO A 91 4.82 2.71 -14.79
C PRO A 91 4.39 1.25 -15.03
N TYR A 92 3.85 0.56 -14.02
CA TYR A 92 3.44 -0.85 -14.08
C TYR A 92 1.96 -1.04 -14.38
N GLN A 93 1.24 0.05 -14.71
CA GLN A 93 -0.14 -0.04 -15.13
C GLN A 93 -0.28 -0.56 -16.57
N PRO A 94 -1.34 -1.33 -16.89
CA PRO A 94 -2.49 -1.62 -16.02
C PRO A 94 -2.27 -2.77 -15.02
N ASP A 95 -1.33 -3.69 -15.30
CA ASP A 95 -1.04 -4.87 -14.50
C ASP A 95 0.45 -5.28 -14.57
N TYR A 96 0.89 -6.04 -13.55
CA TYR A 96 2.23 -6.62 -13.47
C TYR A 96 2.22 -7.91 -12.66
N PHE A 97 2.85 -9.00 -13.15
CA PHE A 97 2.72 -10.34 -12.55
C PHE A 97 1.27 -10.72 -12.23
N THR A 98 0.30 -10.34 -13.09
CA THR A 98 -1.16 -10.51 -12.88
C THR A 98 -1.77 -9.75 -11.69
N VAL A 99 -1.03 -8.86 -11.03
CA VAL A 99 -1.57 -7.89 -10.09
C VAL A 99 -2.23 -6.75 -10.85
N GLU A 100 -3.46 -6.39 -10.49
CA GLU A 100 -4.16 -5.24 -11.07
C GLU A 100 -3.61 -3.93 -10.48
N VAL A 101 -2.62 -3.33 -11.16
CA VAL A 101 -1.92 -2.14 -10.67
C VAL A 101 -2.78 -0.89 -10.76
N THR A 102 -3.59 -0.74 -11.81
CA THR A 102 -4.46 0.45 -11.96
C THR A 102 -5.46 0.61 -10.81
N PRO A 103 -6.23 -0.42 -10.42
CA PRO A 103 -7.10 -0.33 -9.24
C PRO A 103 -6.35 0.02 -7.96
N LEU A 104 -5.21 -0.63 -7.69
CA LEU A 104 -4.39 -0.36 -6.51
C LEU A 104 -3.93 1.11 -6.46
N VAL A 105 -3.35 1.60 -7.56
CA VAL A 105 -2.87 2.99 -7.67
C VAL A 105 -4.03 3.97 -7.52
N THR A 106 -5.16 3.71 -8.18
CA THR A 106 -6.34 4.59 -8.14
C THR A 106 -6.90 4.69 -6.73
N THR A 107 -7.03 3.57 -6.02
CA THR A 107 -7.56 3.62 -4.66
C THR A 107 -6.56 4.24 -3.68
N ALA A 108 -5.26 3.96 -3.80
CA ALA A 108 -4.25 4.61 -2.98
C ALA A 108 -4.23 6.14 -3.20
N GLN A 109 -4.43 6.61 -4.44
CA GLN A 109 -4.55 8.03 -4.75
C GLN A 109 -5.80 8.65 -4.11
N LEU A 110 -6.94 7.97 -4.17
CA LEU A 110 -8.16 8.45 -3.52
C LEU A 110 -7.96 8.59 -2.00
N LEU A 111 -7.40 7.57 -1.35
CA LEU A 111 -7.08 7.61 0.07
C LEU A 111 -6.11 8.75 0.42
N LEU A 112 -5.04 8.92 -0.38
CA LEU A 112 -4.08 10.00 -0.20
C LEU A 112 -4.77 11.37 -0.25
N GLN A 113 -5.66 11.59 -1.23
CA GLN A 113 -6.42 12.83 -1.35
C GLN A 113 -7.37 13.04 -0.17
N THR A 114 -8.08 12.00 0.27
CA THR A 114 -8.96 12.07 1.45
C THR A 114 -8.18 12.44 2.72
N LEU A 115 -7.01 11.85 2.94
CA LEU A 115 -6.16 12.17 4.09
C LEU A 115 -5.58 13.59 4.02
N GLN A 116 -5.22 14.07 2.83
CA GLN A 116 -4.75 15.44 2.64
C GLN A 116 -5.86 16.47 2.95
N GLN A 117 -7.10 16.19 2.55
CA GLN A 117 -8.25 17.06 2.81
C GLN A 117 -8.67 17.05 4.28
N ALA A 118 -8.64 15.87 4.91
CA ALA A 118 -9.06 15.70 6.31
C ALA A 118 -8.02 16.21 7.32
N GLY A 119 -6.74 16.27 6.92
CA GLY A 119 -5.65 16.66 7.80
C GLY A 119 -5.37 15.65 8.93
N PRO A 120 -4.44 15.97 9.84
CA PRO A 120 -4.13 15.12 10.99
C PRO A 120 -5.37 14.78 11.84
N GLU A 121 -6.27 15.76 12.04
CA GLU A 121 -7.45 15.64 12.90
C GLU A 121 -8.46 14.60 12.38
N GLY A 122 -8.57 14.43 11.07
CA GLY A 122 -9.46 13.43 10.46
C GLY A 122 -8.87 12.03 10.29
N THR A 123 -7.59 11.83 10.65
CA THR A 123 -6.87 10.58 10.41
C THR A 123 -7.48 9.39 11.16
N GLU A 124 -7.89 9.59 12.41
CA GLU A 124 -8.50 8.53 13.24
C GLU A 124 -9.84 8.05 12.67
N ALA A 125 -10.69 8.98 12.21
CA ALA A 125 -11.97 8.65 11.60
C ALA A 125 -11.78 7.82 10.31
N ILE A 126 -10.81 8.20 9.47
CA ILE A 126 -10.48 7.48 8.24
C ILE A 126 -9.89 6.09 8.56
N ALA A 127 -9.00 6.00 9.54
CA ALA A 127 -8.42 4.72 9.98
C ALA A 127 -9.49 3.77 10.51
N THR A 128 -10.42 4.27 11.33
CA THR A 128 -11.55 3.50 11.86
C THR A 128 -12.42 2.95 10.73
N HIS A 129 -12.71 3.79 9.73
CA HIS A 129 -13.49 3.38 8.56
C HIS A 129 -12.81 2.25 7.78
N ILE A 130 -11.50 2.36 7.53
CA ILE A 130 -10.75 1.32 6.82
C ILE A 130 -10.67 0.03 7.63
N HIS A 131 -10.46 0.12 8.95
CA HIS A 131 -10.44 -1.05 9.82
C HIS A 131 -11.78 -1.81 9.83
N ALA A 132 -12.91 -1.12 9.79
CA ALA A 132 -14.22 -1.76 9.70
C ALA A 132 -14.40 -2.61 8.44
N HIS A 133 -13.71 -2.28 7.34
CA HIS A 133 -13.70 -3.06 6.10
C HIS A 133 -12.59 -4.12 6.04
N TYR A 134 -11.60 -4.04 6.95
CA TYR A 134 -10.47 -4.97 7.10
C TYR A 134 -10.28 -5.35 8.56
N PRO A 135 -11.12 -6.25 9.13
CA PRO A 135 -11.10 -6.55 10.56
C PRO A 135 -9.78 -7.16 11.05
N HIS A 136 -8.90 -7.65 10.15
CA HIS A 136 -7.58 -8.16 10.49
C HIS A 136 -6.47 -7.09 10.50
N SER A 137 -6.76 -5.82 10.18
CA SER A 137 -5.75 -4.74 10.23
C SER A 137 -5.44 -4.24 11.65
N SER A 138 -6.20 -4.68 12.65
CA SER A 138 -5.92 -4.43 14.08
C SER A 138 -4.89 -5.43 14.62
N GLN A 139 -3.67 -5.38 14.10
CA GLN A 139 -2.54 -5.81 14.91
C GLN A 139 -1.96 -4.58 15.60
N VAL A 140 -2.36 -4.40 16.86
CA VAL A 140 -1.60 -3.59 17.82
C VAL A 140 -0.26 -4.31 18.00
N ALA A 141 0.66 -4.11 17.08
CA ALA A 141 2.03 -4.49 17.28
C ALA A 141 2.60 -3.50 18.30
N THR A 142 3.00 -4.01 19.47
CA THR A 142 3.95 -3.29 20.32
C THR A 142 5.14 -2.94 19.44
N ALA A 143 5.25 -1.69 19.02
CA ALA A 143 6.28 -1.24 18.11
C ALA A 143 7.65 -1.71 18.63
N PRO A 144 8.42 -2.53 17.90
CA PRO A 144 9.85 -2.47 18.08
C PRO A 144 10.25 -1.04 17.72
N THR A 145 11.06 -0.42 18.58
CA THR A 145 11.72 0.87 18.33
C THR A 145 12.14 0.93 16.86
N PRO A 146 11.95 2.07 16.15
CA PRO A 146 12.30 2.17 14.74
C PRO A 146 13.71 1.61 14.54
N LYS A 147 13.81 0.43 13.94
CA LYS A 147 15.08 -0.02 13.37
C LYS A 147 15.34 1.00 12.28
N ASN A 148 16.40 1.79 12.45
CA ASN A 148 16.86 2.80 11.49
C ASN A 148 16.72 2.31 10.04
N THR A 149 15.57 2.53 9.41
CA THR A 149 15.41 2.55 7.96
C THR A 149 15.39 3.98 7.44
N ASP A 150 15.45 4.98 8.35
CA ASP A 150 15.68 6.39 8.03
C ASP A 150 17.07 6.68 7.42
N THR A 151 17.98 5.71 7.37
CA THR A 151 19.35 5.94 6.87
C THR A 151 19.55 5.65 5.37
N LEU A 152 18.53 5.26 4.61
CA LEU A 152 18.67 5.05 3.15
C LEU A 152 17.73 5.91 2.28
N LEU A 153 17.20 7.02 2.81
CA LEU A 153 16.37 7.95 2.04
C LEU A 153 16.80 9.43 2.13
N HIS A 154 18.09 9.71 2.30
CA HIS A 154 18.64 11.06 2.15
C HIS A 154 19.58 11.16 0.93
N LYS A 155 19.00 11.25 -0.27
CA LYS A 155 19.64 12.01 -1.35
C LYS A 155 18.99 13.38 -1.35
N GLU A 156 19.72 14.35 -0.80
CA GLU A 156 19.30 15.74 -0.69
C GLU A 156 18.81 16.30 -2.03
N ARG A 157 17.56 16.77 -2.07
CA ARG A 157 17.13 17.74 -3.08
C ARG A 157 17.43 19.15 -2.58
N PRO A 158 17.99 20.04 -3.40
CA PRO A 158 18.30 21.39 -2.97
C PRO A 158 17.02 22.18 -2.64
N LYS A 159 17.09 22.91 -1.53
CA LYS A 159 16.05 23.84 -1.06
C LYS A 159 15.92 24.97 -2.07
N ASN A 160 14.73 25.13 -2.65
CA ASN A 160 14.32 26.39 -3.24
C ASN A 160 13.00 26.80 -2.61
N GLU A 161 13.08 27.83 -1.78
CA GLU A 161 11.98 28.50 -1.08
C GLU A 161 11.17 29.31 -2.09
N GLN A 162 9.85 29.13 -2.11
CA GLN A 162 8.92 30.09 -2.71
C GLN A 162 7.69 30.30 -1.81
N PRO A 163 7.08 31.50 -1.84
CA PRO A 163 6.35 32.07 -0.70
C PRO A 163 4.92 31.53 -0.57
N GLN A 164 4.43 31.52 0.67
CA GLN A 164 3.07 31.15 1.02
C GLN A 164 2.07 32.20 0.52
N ASP A 165 1.32 31.87 -0.53
CA ASP A 165 0.09 32.58 -0.87
C ASP A 165 -1.12 31.94 -0.17
N LYS A 166 -1.89 32.78 0.50
CA LYS A 166 -3.02 32.47 1.38
C LYS A 166 -4.21 32.03 0.53
N LEU A 167 -4.63 30.75 0.59
CA LEU A 167 -5.89 30.32 -0.04
C LEU A 167 -7.12 30.68 0.84
N PRO A 168 -8.24 31.09 0.24
CA PRO A 168 -9.45 31.47 0.96
C PRO A 168 -10.21 30.25 1.50
N GLN A 169 -10.81 30.42 2.67
CA GLN A 169 -11.74 29.46 3.28
C GLN A 169 -13.00 29.35 2.41
N GLY A 170 -13.12 28.26 1.66
CA GLY A 170 -14.32 27.88 0.92
C GLY A 170 -14.98 26.66 1.57
N GLU A 171 -16.30 26.73 1.75
CA GLU A 171 -17.15 25.72 2.38
C GLU A 171 -16.99 24.32 1.76
N LEU A 172 -16.92 23.30 2.62
CA LEU A 172 -16.87 21.89 2.24
C LEU A 172 -18.18 21.47 1.55
N PRO A 173 -18.16 20.90 0.33
CA PRO A 173 -19.35 20.29 -0.23
C PRO A 173 -19.70 19.03 0.58
N GLN A 174 -20.96 18.95 1.04
CA GLN A 174 -21.54 17.73 1.60
C GLN A 174 -21.79 16.72 0.47
N GLY A 175 -20.70 16.14 -0.03
CA GLY A 175 -20.71 14.98 -0.91
C GLY A 175 -20.43 13.74 -0.06
N GLU A 176 -21.40 12.84 -0.03
CA GLU A 176 -21.31 11.49 0.53
C GLU A 176 -19.91 10.89 0.30
N LEU A 177 -19.16 10.65 1.38
CA LEU A 177 -17.83 10.05 1.36
C LEU A 177 -17.97 8.65 0.73
N ARG A 178 -17.84 8.54 -0.59
CA ARG A 178 -17.71 7.24 -1.26
C ARG A 178 -16.41 6.65 -0.73
N SER A 179 -16.55 5.74 0.21
CA SER A 179 -15.47 5.16 0.95
C SER A 179 -14.36 4.65 0.01
N PRO A 180 -13.10 5.06 0.21
CA PRO A 180 -11.98 4.41 -0.46
C PRO A 180 -11.78 3.03 0.17
N VAL A 181 -12.62 2.06 -0.21
CA VAL A 181 -12.34 0.65 0.05
C VAL A 181 -11.15 0.31 -0.83
N ILE A 182 -9.99 0.07 -0.22
CA ILE A 182 -8.80 -0.41 -0.91
C ILE A 182 -9.22 -1.64 -1.71
N THR A 183 -9.08 -1.58 -3.03
CA THR A 183 -9.50 -2.70 -3.87
C THR A 183 -8.59 -3.88 -3.57
N ARG A 184 -9.14 -5.10 -3.53
CA ARG A 184 -8.34 -6.33 -3.48
C ARG A 184 -7.36 -6.28 -4.66
N ILE A 185 -6.05 -6.41 -4.38
CA ILE A 185 -4.97 -6.31 -5.38
C ILE A 185 -5.11 -7.37 -6.48
N ILE A 186 -5.81 -8.47 -6.18
CA ILE A 186 -6.18 -9.53 -7.12
C ILE A 186 -7.70 -9.74 -7.01
N SER A 187 -8.46 -9.32 -8.00
CA SER A 187 -9.85 -9.77 -8.17
C SER A 187 -9.85 -11.13 -8.88
N LYS A 188 -10.06 -12.22 -8.14
CA LYS A 188 -10.51 -13.48 -8.77
C LYS A 188 -11.99 -13.40 -9.07
#